data_AF-A0A931HK26-F1
#
_entry.id   AF-A0A931HK26-F1
#
_cell.length_a   1.000
_cell.length_b   1.000
_cell.length_c   1.000
_cell.angle_alpha   90.00
_cell.angle_beta   90.00
_cell.angle_gamma   90.00
#
_symmetry.space_group_name_H-M   'P 1'
#
loop_
_entity.id
_entity.type
_entity.pdbx_description
1 polymer ?
#
loop_
_entity_poly.entity_id
_entity_poly.type
_entity_poly.pdbx_seq_one_letter_code
_entity_poly.pdbx_strand_id
1 'polypeptide(L)'
;MEHIDVDPTEHPDYLTLSEAGKECGVGMRVLQKLVRDRRIVEGVARTKRGTPYLHRDHVPSWSQIEAILAQMYLQQLARVEKAMKNLEVEVEAVRFDLSEVHADPDARSGTICARRLICRSTRRAGQCRGRRASSVAR
;
A
#
# COMPACT_ATOMS: atom_id res chain seq x y z
N MET A 1 21.27 -17.48 19.46
CA MET A 1 19.91 -17.77 19.94
C MET A 1 19.38 -18.84 19.02
N GLU A 2 19.37 -20.08 19.50
CA GLU A 2 18.84 -21.21 18.75
C GLU A 2 17.35 -20.95 18.52
N HIS A 3 16.96 -20.81 17.25
CA HIS A 3 15.57 -20.92 16.84
C HIS A 3 15.22 -22.39 17.04
N ILE A 4 14.79 -22.75 18.25
CA ILE A 4 14.20 -24.06 18.48
C ILE A 4 12.95 -24.05 17.59
N ASP A 5 12.95 -24.88 16.54
CA ASP A 5 11.77 -25.21 15.74
C ASP A 5 10.80 -25.99 16.63
N VAL A 6 10.26 -25.30 17.62
CA VAL A 6 9.23 -25.79 18.51
C VAL A 6 8.00 -25.99 17.66
N ASP A 7 7.58 -27.24 17.49
CA ASP A 7 6.31 -27.52 16.84
C ASP A 7 5.20 -27.00 17.77
N PRO A 8 4.45 -25.94 17.37
CA PRO A 8 3.45 -25.32 18.24
C PRO A 8 2.28 -26.27 18.54
N THR A 9 2.21 -27.42 17.86
CA THR A 9 1.21 -28.46 18.11
C THR A 9 1.44 -29.20 19.44
N GLU A 10 2.68 -29.27 19.92
CA GLU A 10 3.06 -30.03 21.12
C GLU A 10 3.17 -29.16 22.37
N HIS A 11 3.05 -27.83 22.22
CA HIS A 11 3.18 -26.88 23.33
C HIS A 11 1.81 -26.36 23.80
N PRO A 12 1.49 -26.49 25.10
CA PRO A 12 0.21 -26.05 25.65
C PRO A 12 0.02 -24.53 25.62
N ASP A 13 1.10 -23.77 25.42
CA ASP A 13 1.10 -22.32 25.40
C ASP A 13 0.63 -21.73 24.05
N TYR A 14 0.52 -22.57 23.02
CA TYR A 14 0.03 -22.19 21.70
C TYR A 14 -1.42 -22.62 21.50
N LEU A 15 -2.26 -21.63 21.21
CA LEU A 15 -3.67 -21.81 20.92
C LEU A 15 -3.89 -21.90 19.42
N THR A 16 -4.87 -22.72 19.04
CA THR A 16 -5.39 -22.67 17.68
C THR A 16 -6.10 -21.33 17.45
N LEU A 17 -6.19 -20.87 16.21
CA LEU A 17 -6.97 -19.66 15.90
C LEU A 17 -8.46 -19.77 16.26
N SER A 18 -8.99 -21.00 16.40
CA SER A 18 -10.34 -21.24 16.89
C SER A 18 -10.48 -20.86 18.36
N GLU A 19 -9.51 -21.31 19.18
CA GLU A 19 -9.48 -21.06 20.62
C GLU A 19 -9.13 -19.61 20.92
N ALA A 20 -8.11 -19.06 20.27
CA ALA A 20 -7.79 -17.64 20.35
C ALA A 20 -9.01 -16.79 19.95
N GLY A 21 -9.78 -17.21 18.95
CA GLY A 21 -11.02 -16.55 18.57
C GLY A 21 -12.08 -16.52 19.68
N LYS A 22 -12.18 -17.59 20.47
CA LYS A 22 -13.08 -17.65 21.63
C LYS A 22 -12.60 -16.72 22.75
N GLU A 23 -11.30 -16.64 22.99
CA GLU A 23 -10.72 -15.74 24.01
C GLU A 23 -10.82 -14.26 23.61
N CYS A 24 -10.58 -13.92 22.33
CA CYS A 24 -10.70 -12.55 21.82
C CYS A 24 -12.15 -12.09 21.60
N GLY A 25 -13.10 -13.03 21.46
CA GLY A 25 -14.46 -12.75 20.98
C GLY A 25 -14.53 -12.45 19.46
N VAL A 26 -13.57 -12.95 18.68
CA VAL A 26 -13.44 -12.65 17.24
C VAL A 26 -13.47 -13.92 16.42
N GLY A 27 -14.18 -13.89 15.28
CA GLY A 27 -14.24 -15.03 14.38
C GLY A 27 -12.86 -15.44 13.85
N MET A 28 -12.58 -16.75 13.83
CA MET A 28 -11.33 -17.34 13.31
C MET A 28 -10.89 -16.76 11.95
N ARG A 29 -11.84 -16.52 11.03
CA ARG A 29 -11.56 -15.98 9.69
C ARG A 29 -10.93 -14.57 9.75
N VAL A 30 -11.32 -13.75 10.73
CA VAL A 30 -10.76 -12.42 10.92
C VAL A 30 -9.34 -12.53 11.43
N LEU A 31 -9.09 -13.34 12.45
CA LEU A 31 -7.73 -13.61 12.96
C LEU A 31 -6.81 -14.17 11.86
N GLN A 32 -7.30 -15.13 11.07
CA GLN A 32 -6.56 -15.68 9.94
C GLN A 32 -6.19 -14.61 8.90
N LYS A 33 -7.11 -13.67 8.62
CA LYS A 33 -6.85 -12.55 7.73
C LYS A 33 -5.80 -11.59 8.32
N LEU A 34 -5.92 -11.25 9.60
CA LEU A 34 -4.96 -10.37 10.29
C LEU A 34 -3.55 -10.95 10.33
N VAL A 35 -3.42 -12.26 10.58
CA VAL A 35 -2.14 -12.97 10.52
C VAL A 35 -1.59 -13.01 9.09
N ARG A 36 -2.44 -13.22 8.08
CA ARG A 36 -2.03 -13.20 6.67
C ARG A 36 -1.53 -11.82 6.24
N ASP A 37 -2.23 -10.77 6.66
CA ASP A 37 -1.92 -9.38 6.37
C ASP A 37 -0.79 -8.82 7.27
N ARG A 38 -0.15 -9.69 8.08
CA ARG A 38 0.95 -9.37 9.02
C ARG A 38 0.61 -8.24 9.99
N ARG A 39 -0.64 -8.18 10.45
CA ARG A 39 -1.10 -7.23 11.47
C ARG A 39 -0.93 -7.74 12.88
N ILE A 40 -1.00 -9.05 13.05
CA ILE A 40 -0.63 -9.75 14.27
C ILE A 40 0.62 -10.55 13.91
N VAL A 41 1.75 -10.19 14.52
CA VAL A 41 3.06 -10.79 14.24
C VAL A 41 3.65 -11.40 15.51
N GLU A 42 3.41 -10.76 16.65
CA GLU A 42 3.90 -11.23 17.94
C GLU A 42 3.15 -12.49 18.38
N GLY A 43 3.90 -13.50 18.84
CA GLY A 43 3.36 -14.78 19.29
C GLY A 43 2.76 -15.67 18.20
N VAL A 44 2.89 -15.32 16.91
CA VAL A 44 2.41 -16.18 15.82
C VAL A 44 3.46 -17.22 15.46
N ALA A 45 3.15 -18.48 15.76
CA ALA A 45 3.91 -19.63 15.27
C ALA A 45 3.20 -20.28 14.09
N ARG A 46 3.96 -20.90 13.17
CA ARG A 46 3.41 -21.67 12.07
C ARG A 46 3.98 -23.07 12.11
N THR A 47 3.12 -24.07 11.92
CA THR A 47 3.58 -25.45 11.74
C THR A 47 4.25 -25.62 10.38
N LYS A 48 4.93 -26.76 10.18
CA LYS A 48 5.48 -27.15 8.86
C LYS A 48 4.43 -27.19 7.74
N ARG A 49 3.15 -27.40 8.11
CA ARG A 49 2.00 -27.38 7.18
C ARG A 49 1.48 -25.96 6.90
N GLY A 50 2.02 -24.94 7.57
CA GLY A 50 1.63 -23.54 7.43
C GLY A 50 0.40 -23.13 8.23
N THR A 51 -0.13 -24.00 9.10
CA THR A 51 -1.25 -23.64 9.98
C THR A 51 -0.76 -22.66 11.05
N PRO A 52 -1.40 -21.47 11.17
CA PRO A 52 -1.04 -20.49 12.18
C PRO A 52 -1.58 -20.86 13.57
N TYR A 53 -0.73 -20.70 14.57
CA TYR A 53 -1.03 -20.80 16.00
C TYR A 53 -0.65 -19.48 16.67
N LEU A 54 -1.32 -19.17 17.77
CA LEU A 54 -1.09 -17.94 18.52
C LEU A 54 -0.74 -18.27 19.96
N HIS A 55 0.34 -17.70 20.46
CA HIS A 55 0.75 -17.85 21.84
C HIS A 55 -0.29 -17.19 22.77
N ARG A 56 -0.62 -17.86 23.88
CA ARG A 56 -1.66 -17.43 24.83
C ARG A 56 -1.45 -16.01 25.36
N ASP A 57 -0.22 -15.69 25.77
CA ASP A 57 0.11 -14.34 26.27
C ASP A 57 0.07 -13.23 25.20
N HIS A 58 0.03 -13.61 23.93
CA HIS A 58 0.04 -12.68 22.79
C HIS A 58 -1.32 -12.65 22.07
N VAL A 59 -2.35 -13.21 22.71
CA VAL A 59 -3.73 -13.14 22.22
C VAL A 59 -4.21 -11.68 22.34
N PRO A 60 -4.51 -10.99 21.22
CA PRO A 60 -4.89 -9.60 21.28
C PRO A 60 -6.28 -9.44 21.90
N SER A 61 -6.45 -8.39 22.70
CA SER A 61 -7.75 -7.97 23.20
C SER A 61 -8.65 -7.46 22.06
N TRP A 62 -9.96 -7.45 22.31
CA TRP A 62 -10.95 -6.92 21.36
C TRP A 62 -10.62 -5.47 20.91
N SER A 63 -10.24 -4.60 21.85
CA SER A 63 -9.91 -3.20 21.56
C SER A 63 -8.66 -3.06 20.68
N GLN A 64 -7.67 -3.93 20.84
CA GLN A 64 -6.50 -3.98 19.95
C GLN A 64 -6.89 -4.42 18.55
N ILE A 65 -7.75 -5.43 18.42
CA ILE A 65 -8.26 -5.88 17.12
C ILE A 65 -9.05 -4.75 16.44
N GLU A 66 -9.92 -4.07 17.17
CA GLU A 66 -10.69 -2.93 16.68
C GLU A 66 -9.78 -1.81 16.16
N ALA A 67 -8.75 -1.44 16.93
CA ALA A 67 -7.77 -0.43 16.51
C ALA A 67 -7.03 -0.83 15.22
N ILE A 68 -6.63 -2.11 15.11
CA ILE A 68 -5.98 -2.65 13.91
C ILE A 68 -6.92 -2.55 12.70
N LEU A 69 -8.18 -2.95 12.86
CA LEU A 69 -9.17 -2.91 11.78
C LEU A 69 -9.47 -1.47 11.34
N ALA A 70 -9.62 -0.55 12.28
CA ALA A 70 -9.80 0.87 11.99
C ALA A 70 -8.60 1.43 11.20
N GLN A 71 -7.38 1.11 11.62
CA GLN A 71 -6.17 1.54 10.90
C GLN A 71 -6.09 0.94 9.48
N MET A 72 -6.46 -0.32 9.30
CA MET A 72 -6.54 -0.95 7.99
C MET A 72 -7.53 -0.25 7.08
N TYR A 73 -8.70 0.11 7.61
CA TYR A 73 -9.74 0.83 6.86
C TYR A 73 -9.25 2.23 6.43
N LEU A 74 -8.65 2.99 7.34
CA LEU A 74 -8.07 4.30 7.02
C LEU A 74 -7.00 4.22 5.94
N GLN A 75 -6.14 3.19 5.98
CA GLN A 75 -5.14 2.98 4.93
C GLN A 75 -5.76 2.70 3.56
N GLN A 76 -6.89 1.98 3.50
CA GLN A 76 -7.59 1.76 2.24
C GLN A 76 -8.22 3.05 1.72
N LEU A 77 -8.87 3.83 2.60
CA LEU A 77 -9.42 5.13 2.23
C LEU A 77 -8.34 6.07 1.69
N ALA A 78 -7.18 6.16 2.35
CA ALA A 78 -6.07 6.98 1.88
C ALA A 78 -5.54 6.53 0.51
N ARG A 79 -5.56 5.22 0.20
CA ARG A 79 -5.19 4.70 -1.12
C ARG A 79 -6.19 5.13 -2.19
N VAL A 80 -7.48 5.03 -1.90
CA VAL A 80 -8.55 5.45 -2.82
C VAL A 80 -8.49 6.95 -3.06
N GLU A 81 -8.33 7.75 -2.00
CA GLU A 81 -8.19 9.21 -2.11
C GLU A 81 -6.99 9.60 -2.99
N LYS A 82 -5.85 8.93 -2.80
CA LYS A 82 -4.67 9.16 -3.66
C LYS A 82 -4.94 8.78 -5.12
N ALA A 83 -5.65 7.69 -5.37
CA ALA A 83 -6.01 7.28 -6.72
C ALA A 83 -6.95 8.31 -7.38
N MET A 84 -7.93 8.82 -6.63
CA MET A 84 -8.85 9.87 -7.08
C MET A 84 -8.10 11.15 -7.45
N LYS A 85 -7.20 11.64 -6.60
CA LYS A 85 -6.38 12.83 -6.90
C LYS A 85 -5.55 12.66 -8.16
N ASN A 86 -4.97 11.49 -8.38
CA ASN A 86 -4.23 11.22 -9.61
C ASN A 86 -5.15 11.24 -10.83
N LEU A 87 -6.36 10.67 -10.72
CA LEU A 87 -7.33 10.67 -11.80
C LEU A 87 -7.78 12.09 -12.14
N GLU A 88 -8.07 12.93 -11.14
CA GLU A 88 -8.42 14.35 -11.34
C GLU A 88 -7.34 15.10 -12.11
N VAL A 89 -6.06 14.87 -11.78
CA VAL A 89 -4.93 15.47 -12.49
C VAL A 89 -4.87 15.03 -13.96
N GLU A 90 -5.10 13.74 -14.24
CA GLU A 90 -5.07 13.23 -15.60
C GLU A 90 -6.30 13.70 -16.41
N VAL A 91 -7.48 13.79 -15.79
CA VAL A 91 -8.67 14.38 -16.41
C VAL A 91 -8.44 15.83 -16.76
N GLU A 92 -7.83 16.61 -15.86
CA GLU A 92 -7.52 18.01 -16.12
C GLU A 92 -6.48 18.17 -17.24
N ALA A 93 -5.51 17.26 -17.33
CA ALA A 93 -4.58 17.21 -18.45
C ALA A 93 -5.30 16.97 -19.79
N VAL A 94 -6.23 16.01 -19.83
CA VAL A 94 -7.03 15.74 -21.04
C VAL A 94 -7.92 16.92 -21.42
N ARG A 95 -8.55 17.58 -20.43
CA ARG A 95 -9.37 18.79 -20.67
C ARG A 95 -8.53 19.90 -21.28
N PHE A 96 -7.32 20.08 -20.78
CA PHE A 96 -6.38 21.05 -21.33
C PHE A 96 -6.03 20.71 -22.79
N ASP A 97 -5.65 19.46 -23.07
CA ASP A 97 -5.33 19.01 -24.43
C ASP A 97 -6.50 19.23 -25.40
N LEU A 98 -7.74 18.94 -24.96
CA LEU A 98 -8.95 19.20 -25.75
C LEU A 98 -9.16 20.70 -26.01
N SER A 99 -8.93 21.55 -25.01
CA SER A 99 -9.07 23.00 -25.17
C SER A 99 -8.05 23.57 -26.16
N GLU A 100 -6.82 23.03 -26.17
CA GLU A 100 -5.79 23.42 -27.14
C GLU A 100 -6.18 23.01 -28.56
N VAL A 101 -6.68 21.79 -28.77
CA VAL A 101 -7.17 21.33 -30.09
C VAL A 101 -8.34 22.16 -30.59
N HIS A 102 -9.25 22.61 -29.72
CA HIS A 102 -10.33 23.51 -30.12
C HIS A 102 -9.82 24.90 -30.49
N ALA A 103 -8.79 25.40 -29.80
CA ALA A 103 -8.22 26.72 -30.03
C ALA A 103 -7.36 26.78 -31.31
N ASP A 104 -6.66 25.69 -31.63
CA ASP A 104 -5.88 25.55 -32.86
C ASP A 104 -6.02 24.10 -33.39
N PRO A 105 -6.98 23.84 -34.29
CA PRO A 105 -7.23 22.50 -34.80
C PRO A 105 -6.10 21.96 -35.70
N ASP A 106 -5.22 22.83 -36.21
CA ASP A 106 -4.06 22.45 -37.02
C ASP A 106 -2.80 22.22 -36.16
N ALA A 107 -2.84 22.57 -34.87
CA ALA A 107 -1.78 22.23 -33.93
C ALA A 107 -1.68 20.71 -33.77
N ARG A 108 -0.51 20.16 -34.10
CA ARG A 108 -0.25 18.71 -34.06
C ARG A 108 -0.34 18.18 -32.62
N SER A 109 -1.49 17.60 -32.29
CA SER A 109 -1.81 16.96 -31.00
C SER A 109 -0.79 15.90 -30.53
N GLY A 110 -0.08 15.25 -31.46
CA GLY A 110 0.93 14.22 -31.15
C GLY A 110 2.26 14.74 -30.59
N THR A 111 2.60 16.02 -30.75
CA THR A 111 3.93 16.54 -30.34
C THR A 111 4.05 16.89 -28.85
N ILE A 112 2.93 16.98 -28.12
CA ILE A 112 2.89 17.45 -26.73
C ILE A 112 2.94 16.28 -25.73
N CYS A 113 2.31 15.13 -26.04
CA CYS A 113 2.40 13.90 -25.25
C CYS A 113 3.86 13.46 -25.02
N ALA A 114 4.70 13.48 -26.07
CA ALA A 114 6.11 13.10 -25.95
C ALA A 114 6.91 14.09 -25.09
N ARG A 115 6.65 15.40 -25.23
CA ARG A 115 7.45 16.44 -24.55
C ARG A 115 7.15 16.52 -23.04
N ARG A 116 5.92 16.20 -22.61
CA ARG A 116 5.52 16.23 -21.19
C ARG A 116 5.78 14.91 -20.43
N LEU A 117 5.66 13.74 -21.08
CA LEU A 117 6.08 12.46 -20.49
C LEU A 117 7.60 12.42 -20.22
N ILE A 118 8.42 13.00 -21.10
CA ILE A 118 9.88 13.11 -20.92
C ILE A 118 10.25 14.09 -19.79
N CYS A 119 9.48 15.17 -19.57
CA CYS A 119 9.72 16.10 -18.46
C CYS A 119 9.26 15.58 -17.09
N ARG A 120 8.27 14.68 -17.03
CA ARG A 120 7.81 14.09 -15.75
C ARG A 120 8.69 12.93 -15.28
N SER A 121 9.29 12.13 -16.18
CA SER A 121 10.24 11.08 -15.79
C SER A 121 11.55 11.64 -15.23
N THR A 122 12.00 12.79 -15.76
CA THR A 122 13.24 13.46 -15.34
C THR A 122 13.12 14.27 -14.05
N ARG A 123 11.91 14.65 -13.58
CA ARG A 123 11.74 15.27 -12.25
C ARG A 123 11.88 14.30 -11.07
N ARG A 124 11.84 12.97 -11.30
CA ARG A 124 12.21 11.97 -10.27
C ARG A 124 13.71 11.68 -10.22
N ALA A 125 14.47 12.10 -11.22
CA ALA A 125 15.93 11.99 -11.24
C ALA A 125 16.52 13.40 -11.22
N GLY A 126 16.74 13.94 -10.02
CA GLY A 126 17.20 15.32 -9.83
C GLY A 126 18.48 15.64 -10.61
N GLN A 127 18.36 16.23 -11.79
CA GLN A 127 19.47 16.91 -12.46
C GLN A 127 18.99 17.83 -13.60
N CYS A 128 18.51 19.02 -13.25
CA CYS A 128 18.49 20.15 -14.18
C CYS A 128 19.61 21.11 -13.79
N ARG A 129 20.86 20.81 -14.21
CA ARG A 129 21.90 21.83 -14.31
C ARG A 129 21.69 22.61 -15.60
N GLY A 130 21.68 23.93 -15.46
CA GLY A 130 21.16 24.85 -16.45
C GLY A 130 21.93 24.91 -17.74
N ARG A 131 21.23 25.33 -18.79
CA ARG A 131 21.82 26.10 -19.88
C ARG A 131 21.12 27.45 -19.92
N ARG A 132 21.82 28.44 -19.39
CA ARG A 132 21.51 29.85 -19.61
C ARG A 132 21.67 30.14 -21.10
N ALA A 133 20.76 30.98 -21.58
CA ALA A 133 20.88 31.71 -22.82
C ALA A 133 22.21 32.47 -22.89
N SER A 134 22.91 32.31 -24.00
CA SER A 134 24.00 33.13 -24.56
C SER A 134 24.16 32.57 -25.99
N SER A 135 24.07 33.29 -27.09
CA SER A 135 24.49 34.66 -27.36
C SER A 135 23.84 35.15 -28.66
N VAL A 136 23.59 36.45 -28.69
CA VAL A 136 23.40 37.30 -29.87
C VAL A 136 24.78 37.69 -30.43
N ALA A 137 24.82 38.01 -31.72
CA ALA A 137 25.87 38.67 -32.52
C ALA A 137 26.95 37.76 -33.15
N ARG A 138 26.90 37.61 -34.48
CA ARG A 138 27.44 38.58 -35.44
C ARG A 138 26.73 38.43 -36.79
#